data_AF-A0A7S2U2N7-F1
#
_entry.id   AF-A0A7S2U2N7-F1
#
_cell.length_a   1.000
_cell.length_b   1.000
_cell.length_c   1.000
_cell.angle_alpha   90.00
_cell.angle_beta   90.00
_cell.angle_gamma   90.00
#
_symmetry.space_group_name_H-M   'P 1'
#
loop_
_entity.id
_entity.type
_entity.pdbx_description
1 polymer ?
#
loop_
_entity_poly.entity_id
_entity_poly.type
_entity_poly.pdbx_seq_one_letter_code
_entity_poly.pdbx_strand_id
1 'polypeptide(L)'
;QGFNGGRKDHGVLDIPVELKVEVVWGRAYLAYVTMGSYRCMSNPIILRDATVATYQMKRYLAEETEDCHKWLFDQGHMEVAWHLAEAFAKAGGFDAIRVDIFVTENADPRSAVINEISLSSGAGYAWHWEYLSKLWAEGYQARRAMRGKGMTPPVMDTDKTIPHVNHGQDYYTSVLSNCSDSYVLGAERLEACIQ
;
A
#
# COMPACT_ATOMS: atom_id res chain seq x y z
N GLN A 1 10.93 -52.99 18.41
CA GLN A 1 10.29 -51.69 18.68
C GLN A 1 11.24 -50.62 18.18
N GLY A 2 10.99 -50.11 16.96
CA GLY A 2 11.83 -49.08 16.34
C GLY A 2 11.35 -47.70 16.78
N PHE A 3 12.23 -46.94 17.43
CA PHE A 3 12.01 -45.52 17.71
C PHE A 3 12.15 -44.74 16.39
N ASN A 4 11.01 -44.49 15.73
CA ASN A 4 10.92 -43.42 14.74
C ASN A 4 11.01 -42.09 15.49
N GLY A 5 12.23 -41.59 15.67
CA GLY A 5 12.49 -40.22 16.07
C GLY A 5 12.02 -39.29 14.96
N GLY A 6 10.73 -38.94 14.98
CA GLY A 6 10.19 -37.87 14.16
C GLY A 6 11.05 -36.63 14.41
N ARG A 7 11.64 -36.09 13.34
CA ARG A 7 12.15 -34.72 13.37
C ARG A 7 11.00 -33.88 13.92
N LYS A 8 11.19 -33.33 15.12
CA LYS A 8 10.43 -32.14 15.49
C LYS A 8 10.84 -31.14 14.44
N ASP A 9 9.95 -30.86 13.48
CA ASP A 9 10.07 -29.66 12.67
C ASP A 9 10.31 -28.55 13.68
N HIS A 10 11.56 -28.10 13.76
CA HIS A 10 11.94 -26.98 14.61
C HIS A 10 11.13 -25.83 14.05
N GLY A 11 10.04 -25.51 14.74
CA GLY A 11 8.98 -24.63 14.28
C GLY A 11 9.62 -23.46 13.57
N VAL A 12 9.36 -23.36 12.27
CA VAL A 12 9.76 -22.20 11.49
C VAL A 12 9.22 -21.02 12.29
N LEU A 13 10.13 -20.20 12.82
CA LEU A 13 9.72 -19.00 13.55
C LEU A 13 8.85 -18.20 12.59
N ASP A 14 7.58 -18.02 12.95
CA ASP A 14 6.66 -17.17 12.20
C ASP A 14 7.13 -15.73 12.40
N ILE A 15 8.05 -15.30 11.54
CA ILE A 15 8.55 -13.94 11.53
C ILE A 15 7.38 -13.05 11.09
N PRO A 16 7.06 -11.98 11.83
CA PRO A 16 5.97 -11.10 11.46
C PRO A 16 6.28 -10.39 10.14
N VAL A 17 5.27 -10.23 9.30
CA VAL A 17 5.27 -9.38 8.11
C VAL A 17 4.86 -7.97 8.52
N GLU A 18 5.59 -6.98 8.02
CA GLU A 18 5.25 -5.57 8.20
C GLU A 18 4.42 -5.05 7.02
N LEU A 19 3.25 -4.53 7.31
CA LEU A 19 2.37 -3.86 6.37
C LEU A 19 2.48 -2.35 6.59
N LYS A 20 3.03 -1.64 5.61
CA LYS A 20 3.10 -0.17 5.64
C LYS A 20 1.86 0.40 4.98
N VAL A 21 0.83 0.67 5.77
CA VAL A 21 -0.51 1.09 5.33
C VAL A 21 -0.55 2.61 5.17
N GLU A 22 -0.88 3.11 3.98
CA GLU A 22 -1.08 4.53 3.74
C GLU A 22 -2.54 4.91 3.91
N VAL A 23 -2.78 5.94 4.73
CA VAL A 23 -4.10 6.50 5.01
C VAL A 23 -4.15 7.93 4.54
N VAL A 24 -5.17 8.27 3.75
CA VAL A 24 -5.42 9.64 3.28
C VAL A 24 -6.88 9.97 3.50
N TRP A 25 -7.14 11.15 4.06
CA TRP A 25 -8.46 11.64 4.45
C TRP A 25 -9.28 10.64 5.29
N GLY A 26 -8.59 9.86 6.13
CA GLY A 26 -9.19 8.84 6.99
C GLY A 26 -9.49 7.50 6.31
N ARG A 27 -8.98 7.26 5.10
CA ARG A 27 -9.15 5.99 4.38
C ARG A 27 -7.82 5.33 4.04
N ALA A 28 -7.68 4.05 4.41
CA ALA A 28 -6.56 3.22 3.99
C ALA A 28 -6.80 2.76 2.55
N TYR A 29 -5.85 3.04 1.66
CA TYR A 29 -6.02 2.81 0.22
C TYR A 29 -4.93 1.92 -0.39
N LEU A 30 -3.76 1.82 0.25
CA LEU A 30 -2.73 0.84 -0.10
C LEU A 30 -1.96 0.36 1.14
N ALA A 31 -1.31 -0.80 1.00
CA ALA A 31 -0.31 -1.34 1.92
C ALA A 31 0.89 -1.78 1.11
N TYR A 32 2.06 -1.34 1.51
CA TYR A 32 3.31 -1.91 1.02
C TYR A 32 3.77 -3.00 1.97
N VAL A 33 3.89 -4.22 1.45
CA VAL A 33 4.30 -5.38 2.24
C VAL A 33 5.81 -5.42 2.29
N THR A 34 6.37 -5.35 3.49
CA THR A 34 7.81 -5.45 3.71
C THR A 34 8.14 -6.61 4.62
N MET A 35 9.24 -7.29 4.30
CA MET A 35 10.00 -8.22 5.14
C MET A 35 9.21 -8.94 6.24
N GLY A 36 9.06 -10.26 6.11
CA GLY A 36 8.60 -11.08 7.23
C GLY A 36 8.54 -12.57 6.97
N SER A 37 8.62 -13.03 5.72
CA SER A 37 8.87 -14.44 5.49
C SER A 37 9.96 -14.60 4.44
N TYR A 38 10.89 -15.53 4.66
CA TYR A 38 11.79 -16.01 3.61
C TYR A 38 11.04 -16.62 2.40
N ARG A 39 9.70 -16.67 2.48
CA ARG A 39 8.80 -17.31 1.52
C ARG A 39 8.48 -16.41 0.33
N CYS A 40 8.50 -15.09 0.51
CA CYS A 40 8.21 -14.12 -0.53
C CYS A 40 9.47 -13.30 -0.86
N MET A 41 9.89 -13.33 -2.12
CA MET A 41 11.03 -12.55 -2.59
C MET A 41 10.62 -11.14 -3.04
N SER A 42 9.32 -10.91 -3.22
CA SER A 42 8.76 -9.63 -3.63
C SER A 42 8.24 -8.83 -2.43
N ASN A 43 8.32 -7.49 -2.53
CA ASN A 43 7.64 -6.56 -1.64
C ASN A 43 6.46 -5.95 -2.41
N PRO A 44 5.30 -6.60 -2.47
CA PRO A 44 4.17 -6.10 -3.24
C PRO A 44 3.52 -4.89 -2.58
N ILE A 45 2.74 -4.20 -3.40
CA ILE A 45 1.73 -3.25 -2.97
C ILE A 45 0.38 -3.94 -3.09
N ILE A 46 -0.39 -3.87 -2.01
CA ILE A 46 -1.77 -4.32 -1.96
C ILE A 46 -2.66 -3.09 -1.96
N LEU A 47 -3.56 -3.01 -2.93
CA LEU A 47 -4.59 -1.98 -3.01
C LEU A 47 -5.84 -2.41 -2.23
N ARG A 48 -6.70 -1.45 -1.93
CA ARG A 48 -7.89 -1.70 -1.10
C ARG A 48 -8.91 -2.67 -1.73
N ASP A 49 -8.94 -2.74 -3.05
CA ASP A 49 -9.76 -3.69 -3.83
C ASP A 49 -9.15 -5.11 -3.91
N ALA A 50 -8.11 -5.38 -3.11
CA ALA A 50 -7.32 -6.60 -3.11
C ALA A 50 -6.46 -6.82 -4.37
N THR A 51 -6.34 -5.81 -5.25
CA THR A 51 -5.35 -5.85 -6.33
C THR A 51 -3.94 -5.87 -5.72
N VAL A 52 -3.14 -6.85 -6.13
CA VAL A 52 -1.75 -6.97 -5.72
C VAL A 52 -0.86 -6.61 -6.90
N ALA A 53 0.06 -5.69 -6.68
CA ALA A 53 0.99 -5.24 -7.69
C ALA A 53 2.41 -5.35 -7.16
N THR A 54 3.32 -5.86 -7.99
CA THR A 54 4.74 -5.86 -7.65
C THR A 54 5.44 -4.65 -8.27
N TYR A 55 6.41 -4.12 -7.55
CA TYR A 55 7.21 -3.00 -8.02
C TYR A 55 8.48 -3.49 -8.72
N GLN A 56 8.55 -3.29 -10.05
CA GLN A 56 9.79 -3.45 -10.80
C GLN A 56 10.35 -2.10 -11.26
N MET A 57 11.61 -1.84 -10.87
CA MET A 57 12.48 -0.78 -11.41
C MET A 57 11.79 0.56 -11.69
N LYS A 58 11.16 1.15 -10.66
CA LYS A 58 10.60 2.52 -10.68
C LYS A 58 9.39 2.77 -11.56
N ARG A 59 8.86 1.78 -12.31
CA ARG A 59 7.93 2.10 -13.40
C ARG A 59 6.77 1.13 -13.66
N TYR A 60 6.75 -0.06 -13.05
CA TYR A 60 5.70 -1.03 -13.38
C TYR A 60 5.06 -1.63 -12.15
N LEU A 61 3.73 -1.67 -12.18
CA LEU A 61 2.86 -2.58 -11.45
C LEU A 61 2.70 -3.79 -12.36
N ALA A 62 3.46 -4.86 -12.11
CA ALA A 62 3.13 -6.14 -12.76
C ALA A 62 1.99 -6.78 -11.96
N GLU A 63 0.88 -7.07 -12.65
CA GLU A 63 -0.23 -7.87 -12.12
C GLU A 63 0.19 -9.34 -12.10
N GLU A 64 1.01 -9.73 -11.13
CA GLU A 64 1.15 -11.14 -10.79
C GLU A 64 1.17 -11.26 -9.28
N THR A 65 0.14 -11.94 -8.76
CA THR A 65 0.14 -12.41 -7.39
C THR A 65 1.10 -13.60 -7.33
N GLU A 66 2.25 -13.42 -6.68
CA GLU A 66 2.87 -14.58 -6.05
C GLU A 66 1.84 -15.10 -5.02
N ASP A 67 1.42 -16.36 -5.15
CA ASP A 67 0.51 -17.03 -4.21
C ASP A 67 0.94 -16.89 -2.74
N CYS A 68 2.22 -16.59 -2.51
CA CYS A 68 2.83 -16.48 -1.19
C CYS A 68 2.24 -15.37 -0.29
N HIS A 69 1.58 -14.34 -0.85
CA HIS A 69 0.93 -13.28 -0.06
C HIS A 69 -0.56 -13.51 0.18
N LYS A 70 -1.13 -14.56 -0.42
CA LYS A 70 -2.57 -14.82 -0.39
C LYS A 70 -3.12 -15.01 1.03
N TRP A 71 -2.30 -15.53 1.94
CA TRP A 71 -2.67 -15.74 3.34
C TRP A 71 -3.06 -14.43 4.07
N LEU A 72 -2.51 -13.28 3.65
CA LEU A 72 -2.86 -11.98 4.24
C LEU A 72 -4.36 -11.69 4.06
N PHE A 73 -4.93 -12.12 2.93
CA PHE A 73 -6.36 -11.98 2.63
C PHE A 73 -7.16 -13.14 3.21
N ASP A 74 -6.75 -14.37 2.90
CA ASP A 74 -7.51 -15.58 3.24
C ASP A 74 -7.68 -15.74 4.76
N GLN A 75 -6.72 -15.26 5.56
CA GLN A 75 -6.80 -15.28 7.02
C GLN A 75 -7.41 -13.99 7.61
N GLY A 76 -7.70 -12.96 6.80
CA GLY A 76 -8.33 -11.71 7.26
C GLY A 76 -7.39 -10.66 7.85
N HIS A 77 -6.07 -10.80 7.71
CA HIS A 77 -5.08 -9.83 8.21
C HIS A 77 -5.21 -8.47 7.53
N MET A 78 -5.46 -8.43 6.22
CA MET A 78 -5.60 -7.16 5.49
C MET A 78 -6.78 -6.33 6.00
N GLU A 79 -7.93 -6.96 6.28
CA GLU A 79 -9.11 -6.24 6.75
C GLU A 79 -8.86 -5.61 8.12
N VAL A 80 -8.19 -6.34 9.02
CA VAL A 80 -7.79 -5.79 10.33
C VAL A 80 -6.77 -4.66 10.17
N ALA A 81 -5.76 -4.83 9.32
CA ALA A 81 -4.74 -3.80 9.10
C ALA A 81 -5.34 -2.49 8.57
N TRP A 82 -6.29 -2.59 7.63
CA TRP A 82 -7.02 -1.43 7.12
C TRP A 82 -7.78 -0.70 8.21
N HIS A 83 -8.61 -1.41 8.97
CA HIS A 83 -9.41 -0.79 10.02
C HIS A 83 -8.55 -0.22 11.14
N LEU A 84 -7.46 -0.91 11.50
CA LEU A 84 -6.53 -0.45 12.51
C LEU A 84 -5.86 0.87 12.10
N ALA A 85 -5.36 0.96 10.87
CA ALA A 85 -4.74 2.19 10.34
C ALA A 85 -5.76 3.35 10.24
N GLU A 86 -6.97 3.09 9.75
CA GLU A 86 -8.03 4.10 9.65
C GLU A 86 -8.48 4.62 11.02
N ALA A 87 -8.67 3.70 11.98
CA ALA A 87 -9.03 4.05 13.35
C ALA A 87 -7.92 4.91 13.99
N PHE A 88 -6.65 4.55 13.77
CA PHE A 88 -5.52 5.34 14.24
C PHE A 88 -5.49 6.74 13.63
N ALA A 89 -5.62 6.85 12.30
CA ALA A 89 -5.64 8.13 11.61
C ALA A 89 -6.78 9.04 12.10
N LYS A 90 -7.98 8.47 12.28
CA LYS A 90 -9.15 9.17 12.80
C LYS A 90 -8.93 9.65 14.24
N ALA A 91 -8.40 8.80 15.11
CA ALA A 91 -8.13 9.15 16.50
C ALA A 91 -7.07 10.25 16.63
N GLY A 92 -6.04 10.23 15.77
CA GLY A 92 -5.00 11.25 15.74
C GLY A 92 -5.36 12.53 14.98
N GLY A 93 -6.49 12.56 14.28
CA GLY A 93 -6.87 13.70 13.44
C GLY A 93 -5.94 13.91 12.25
N PHE A 94 -5.34 12.83 11.72
CA PHE A 94 -4.43 12.90 10.59
C PHE A 94 -5.20 12.96 9.27
N ASP A 95 -4.84 13.94 8.43
CA ASP A 95 -5.35 14.02 7.06
C ASP A 95 -4.56 13.10 6.11
N ALA A 96 -3.29 12.81 6.41
CA ALA A 96 -2.47 11.83 5.70
C ALA A 96 -1.43 11.24 6.67
N ILE A 97 -1.27 9.92 6.68
CA ILE A 97 -0.31 9.20 7.52
C ILE A 97 -0.05 7.78 7.01
N ARG A 98 1.18 7.30 7.19
CA ARG A 98 1.53 5.88 7.07
C ARG A 98 1.53 5.22 8.45
N VAL A 99 0.93 4.05 8.55
CA VAL A 99 0.89 3.22 9.76
C VAL A 99 1.50 1.86 9.43
N ASP A 100 2.59 1.53 10.10
CA ASP A 100 3.31 0.28 9.90
C ASP A 100 2.78 -0.75 10.91
N ILE A 101 2.29 -1.88 10.41
CA ILE A 101 1.54 -2.86 11.19
C ILE A 101 2.19 -4.23 11.03
N PHE A 102 2.54 -4.88 12.14
CA PHE A 102 2.97 -6.26 12.13
C PHE A 102 1.79 -7.23 12.15
N VAL A 103 1.85 -8.25 11.29
CA VAL A 103 0.94 -9.38 11.23
C VAL A 103 1.74 -10.68 11.15
N THR A 104 1.19 -11.78 11.66
CA THR A 104 1.87 -13.08 11.72
C THR A 104 1.00 -14.14 11.05
N GLU A 105 1.59 -14.92 10.13
CA GLU A 105 0.91 -16.04 9.49
C GLU A 105 0.43 -17.03 10.56
N ASN A 106 -0.81 -17.51 10.45
CA ASN A 106 -1.44 -18.43 11.42
C ASN A 106 -1.75 -17.86 12.81
N ALA A 107 -1.47 -16.58 13.07
CA ALA A 107 -1.94 -15.90 14.28
C ALA A 107 -3.38 -15.36 14.09
N ASP A 108 -4.05 -15.03 15.20
CA ASP A 108 -5.31 -14.29 15.15
C ASP A 108 -5.07 -12.93 14.47
N PRO A 109 -5.79 -12.56 13.39
CA PRO A 109 -5.63 -11.26 12.75
C PRO A 109 -5.74 -10.07 13.70
N ARG A 110 -6.51 -10.22 14.79
CA ARG A 110 -6.69 -9.18 15.82
C ARG A 110 -5.47 -9.01 16.72
N SER A 111 -4.46 -9.87 16.61
CA SER A 111 -3.16 -9.66 17.26
C SER A 111 -2.24 -8.76 16.45
N ALA A 112 -2.71 -8.13 15.37
CA ALA A 112 -1.96 -7.12 14.65
C ALA A 112 -1.53 -5.96 15.57
N VAL A 113 -0.28 -5.50 15.40
CA VAL A 113 0.31 -4.47 16.26
C VAL A 113 0.84 -3.32 15.41
N ILE A 114 0.50 -2.09 15.76
CA ILE A 114 1.13 -0.90 15.19
C ILE A 114 2.57 -0.82 15.70
N ASN A 115 3.53 -0.80 14.78
CA ASN A 115 4.95 -0.71 15.05
C ASN A 115 5.47 0.73 14.94
N GLU A 116 5.21 1.38 13.82
CA GLU A 116 5.69 2.72 13.50
C GLU A 116 4.56 3.55 12.87
N ILE A 117 4.67 4.87 12.99
CA ILE A 117 3.89 5.82 12.22
C ILE A 117 4.81 6.79 11.52
N SER A 118 4.45 7.20 10.30
CA SER A 118 5.26 8.14 9.54
C SER A 118 4.40 9.16 8.80
N LEU A 119 4.74 10.44 8.97
CA LEU A 119 4.15 11.54 8.20
C LEU A 119 4.83 11.74 6.84
N SER A 120 6.02 11.16 6.66
CA SER A 120 6.80 11.23 5.42
C SER A 120 7.33 9.85 5.10
N SER A 121 6.67 9.15 4.18
CA SER A 121 7.04 7.78 3.86
C SER A 121 8.30 7.72 3.00
N GLY A 122 9.40 7.19 3.55
CA GLY A 122 10.58 6.80 2.77
C GLY A 122 10.43 5.47 2.01
N ALA A 123 9.22 4.93 1.92
CA ALA A 123 8.98 3.65 1.26
C ALA A 123 9.20 3.74 -0.26
N GLY A 124 9.57 2.61 -0.87
CA GLY A 124 10.04 2.53 -2.26
C GLY A 124 9.02 2.86 -3.36
N TYR A 125 7.81 3.32 -3.01
CA TYR A 125 6.76 3.74 -3.94
C TYR A 125 6.68 5.26 -4.11
N ALA A 126 7.81 5.96 -4.10
CA ALA A 126 7.89 7.42 -4.25
C ALA A 126 7.20 7.97 -5.51
N TRP A 127 6.99 7.14 -6.53
CA TRP A 127 6.17 7.46 -7.71
C TRP A 127 4.73 7.86 -7.34
N HIS A 128 4.24 7.46 -6.17
CA HIS A 128 2.90 7.79 -5.71
C HIS A 128 2.82 9.15 -4.99
N TRP A 129 3.95 9.80 -4.73
CA TRP A 129 3.98 11.06 -3.98
C TRP A 129 3.26 12.20 -4.69
N GLU A 130 3.34 12.28 -6.01
CA GLU A 130 2.61 13.31 -6.76
C GLU A 130 1.10 13.10 -6.64
N TYR A 131 0.63 11.87 -6.85
CA TYR A 131 -0.79 11.51 -6.65
C TYR A 131 -1.25 11.82 -5.22
N LEU A 132 -0.47 11.42 -4.22
CA LEU A 132 -0.73 11.71 -2.81
C LEU A 132 -0.81 13.22 -2.53
N SER A 133 0.14 13.99 -3.06
CA SER A 133 0.18 15.44 -2.90
C SER A 133 -1.04 16.11 -3.54
N LYS A 134 -1.47 15.63 -4.72
CA LYS A 134 -2.65 16.11 -5.43
C LYS A 134 -3.93 15.76 -4.67
N LEU A 135 -4.08 14.50 -4.24
CA LEU A 135 -5.22 14.03 -3.46
C LEU A 135 -5.37 14.81 -2.15
N TRP A 136 -4.24 15.12 -1.50
CA TRP A 136 -4.22 15.99 -0.34
C TRP A 136 -4.59 17.44 -0.70
N ALA A 137 -3.99 18.03 -1.74
CA ALA A 137 -4.31 19.40 -2.12
C ALA A 137 -5.80 19.60 -2.47
N GLU A 138 -6.37 18.67 -3.24
CA GLU A 138 -7.77 18.69 -3.65
C GLU A 138 -8.72 18.55 -2.45
N GLY A 139 -8.47 17.59 -1.55
CA GLY A 139 -9.27 17.41 -0.34
C GLY A 139 -9.21 18.61 0.59
N TYR A 140 -8.03 19.24 0.73
CA TYR A 140 -7.86 20.45 1.53
C TYR A 140 -8.65 21.62 0.94
N GLN A 141 -8.55 21.85 -0.37
CA GLN A 141 -9.29 22.91 -1.06
C GLN A 141 -10.80 22.72 -0.92
N ALA A 142 -11.30 21.49 -1.09
CA ALA A 142 -12.70 21.15 -0.92
C ALA A 142 -13.18 21.43 0.52
N ARG A 143 -12.44 20.97 1.55
CA ARG A 143 -12.75 21.25 2.96
C ARG A 143 -12.80 22.75 3.25
N ARG A 144 -11.84 23.51 2.72
CA ARG A 144 -11.80 24.97 2.89
C ARG A 144 -13.01 25.65 2.25
N ALA A 145 -13.39 25.25 1.04
CA ALA A 145 -14.55 25.80 0.33
C ALA A 145 -15.86 25.54 1.09
N MET A 146 -16.00 24.38 1.73
CA MET A 146 -17.17 24.03 2.55
C MET A 146 -17.24 24.84 3.85
N ARG A 147 -16.11 24.97 4.56
CA ARG A 147 -16.03 25.78 5.79
C ARG A 147 -16.41 27.25 5.54
N GLY A 148 -15.98 27.81 4.41
CA GLY A 148 -16.35 29.18 4.02
C GLY A 148 -17.86 29.40 3.83
N LYS A 149 -18.63 28.31 3.63
CA LYS A 149 -20.09 28.33 3.50
C LYS A 149 -20.82 27.96 4.79
N GLY A 150 -20.11 27.83 5.91
CA GLY A 150 -20.68 27.32 7.16
C GLY A 150 -21.11 25.85 7.08
N MET A 151 -20.69 25.12 6.05
CA MET A 151 -21.00 23.71 5.89
C MET A 151 -19.95 22.88 6.63
N THR A 152 -20.39 21.91 7.41
CA THR A 152 -19.50 20.87 7.92
C THR A 152 -19.05 20.04 6.71
N PRO A 153 -17.73 19.87 6.48
CA PRO A 153 -17.28 18.94 5.45
C PRO A 153 -17.95 17.59 5.69
N PRO A 154 -18.47 16.91 4.65
CA PRO A 154 -18.92 15.55 4.83
C PRO A 154 -17.75 14.77 5.44
N VAL A 155 -18.05 13.96 6.45
CA VAL A 155 -17.21 12.79 6.71
C VAL A 155 -17.16 12.10 5.36
N MET A 156 -15.97 11.99 4.76
CA MET A 156 -15.80 11.36 3.46
C MET A 156 -16.60 10.06 3.50
N ASP A 157 -17.61 9.95 2.63
CA ASP A 157 -18.48 8.78 2.59
C ASP A 157 -17.62 7.61 2.15
N THR A 158 -17.24 6.88 3.18
CA THR A 158 -16.15 5.93 3.18
C THR A 158 -16.50 4.73 2.29
N ASP A 159 -17.77 4.38 2.17
CA ASP A 159 -18.24 3.15 1.51
C ASP A 159 -18.43 3.29 -0.01
N LYS A 160 -18.19 4.49 -0.55
CA LYS A 160 -18.13 4.70 -2.00
C LYS A 160 -16.74 4.33 -2.48
N THR A 161 -16.65 3.24 -3.24
CA THR A 161 -15.52 2.95 -4.13
C THR A 161 -15.10 4.25 -4.81
N ILE A 162 -13.85 4.69 -4.65
CA ILE A 162 -13.36 5.90 -5.32
C ILE A 162 -13.46 5.60 -6.83
N PRO A 163 -14.45 6.15 -7.56
CA PRO A 163 -14.68 5.74 -8.93
C PRO A 163 -13.54 6.33 -9.75
N HIS A 164 -12.76 5.46 -10.40
CA HIS A 164 -11.65 5.84 -11.28
C HIS A 164 -10.49 6.59 -10.62
N VAL A 165 -9.85 5.98 -9.61
CA VAL A 165 -8.43 6.27 -9.39
C VAL A 165 -7.66 5.60 -10.51
N ASN A 166 -7.15 6.39 -11.45
CA ASN A 166 -6.37 5.89 -12.59
C ASN A 166 -4.98 5.32 -12.17
N HIS A 167 -4.66 5.22 -10.87
CA HIS A 167 -3.42 4.65 -10.33
C HIS A 167 -2.12 5.19 -10.97
N GLY A 168 -2.18 6.38 -11.58
CA GLY A 168 -1.06 6.98 -12.32
C GLY A 168 -0.93 6.53 -13.79
N GLN A 169 -1.82 5.70 -14.34
CA GLN A 169 -1.80 5.30 -15.76
C GLN A 169 -1.79 6.49 -16.75
N ASP A 170 -2.56 7.55 -16.51
CA ASP A 170 -2.65 8.77 -17.32
C ASP A 170 -1.38 9.61 -17.19
N TYR A 171 -0.77 9.60 -16.00
CA TYR A 171 0.53 10.22 -15.79
C TYR A 171 1.60 9.48 -16.59
N TYR A 172 1.69 8.16 -16.48
CA TYR A 172 2.64 7.38 -17.28
C TYR A 172 2.34 7.49 -18.77
N THR A 173 1.07 7.49 -19.17
CA THR A 173 0.69 7.66 -20.57
C THR A 173 1.10 9.04 -21.08
N SER A 174 0.88 10.12 -20.32
CA SER A 174 1.26 11.49 -20.71
C SER A 174 2.77 11.76 -20.68
N VAL A 175 3.48 11.21 -19.69
CA VAL A 175 4.94 11.32 -19.57
C VAL A 175 5.65 10.46 -20.62
N LEU A 176 5.15 9.26 -20.91
CA LEU A 176 5.71 8.38 -21.93
C LEU A 176 5.28 8.76 -23.35
N SER A 177 4.08 9.33 -23.55
CA SER A 177 3.64 9.83 -24.87
C SER A 177 4.49 11.01 -25.35
N ASN A 178 5.10 11.75 -24.43
CA ASN A 178 6.06 12.82 -24.74
C ASN A 178 7.46 12.28 -25.09
N CYS A 179 7.74 11.00 -24.83
CA CYS A 179 8.94 10.29 -25.30
C CYS A 179 8.58 9.54 -26.60
N SER A 180 8.36 10.26 -27.70
CA SER A 180 7.76 9.72 -28.94
C SER A 180 8.59 8.63 -29.66
N ASP A 181 7.89 7.56 -30.05
CA ASP A 181 7.97 6.82 -31.32
C ASP A 181 9.18 5.96 -31.70
N SER A 182 10.09 5.59 -30.80
CA SER A 182 11.06 4.52 -31.10
C SER A 182 11.00 3.39 -30.08
N TYR A 183 10.00 2.53 -30.26
CA TYR A 183 9.98 1.23 -29.60
C TYR A 183 11.20 0.42 -30.03
N VAL A 184 11.78 -0.25 -29.03
CA VAL A 184 13.06 -0.98 -29.00
C VAL A 184 14.20 -0.03 -28.65
N LEU A 185 14.69 -0.09 -27.40
CA LEU A 185 16.11 -0.10 -26.99
C LEU A 185 16.30 0.28 -25.50
N GLY A 186 16.89 -0.65 -24.73
CA GLY A 186 17.87 -0.45 -23.64
C GLY A 186 17.61 0.51 -22.47
N ALA A 187 17.87 0.03 -21.24
CA ALA A 187 17.77 0.79 -19.97
C ALA A 187 18.56 2.13 -19.94
N GLU A 188 19.59 2.29 -20.77
CA GLU A 188 20.50 3.46 -20.74
C GLU A 188 19.93 4.74 -21.37
N ARG A 189 18.90 4.68 -22.24
CA ARG A 189 18.32 5.90 -22.87
C ARG A 189 17.14 6.50 -22.10
N LEU A 190 16.66 5.82 -21.08
CA LEU A 190 15.50 6.25 -20.29
C LEU A 190 15.84 7.38 -19.31
N GLU A 191 17.09 7.46 -18.84
CA GLU A 191 17.56 8.53 -17.95
C GLU A 191 17.53 9.91 -18.63
N ALA A 192 17.70 9.96 -19.95
CA ALA A 192 17.67 11.20 -20.71
C ALA A 192 16.27 11.81 -20.90
N CYS A 193 15.20 11.04 -20.68
CA CYS A 193 13.81 11.55 -20.77
C CYS A 193 13.29 12.08 -19.41
N ILE A 194 14.04 11.90 -18.31
CA ILE A 194 13.61 12.25 -16.94
C ILE A 194 14.40 13.44 -16.36
N GLN A 195 15.51 13.84 -16.96
CA GLN A 195 16.20 15.09 -16.61
C GLN A 195 15.47 16.30 -17.22
#